data_AF-R0MKS0-F1
#
_entry.id   AF-R0MKS0-F1
#
_cell.length_a   1.000
_cell.length_b   1.000
_cell.length_c   1.000
_cell.angle_alpha   90.00
_cell.angle_beta   90.00
_cell.angle_gamma   90.00
#
_symmetry.space_group_name_H-M   'P 1'
#
loop_
_entity.id
_entity.type
_entity.pdbx_description
1 polymer ?
#
loop_
_entity_poly.entity_id
_entity_poly.type
_entity_poly.pdbx_seq_one_letter_code
_entity_poly.pdbx_strand_id
1 'polypeptide(L)'
;MLLFETVSQYLIKKKQEDLPNSPMIMFYSITLKSINTFLKVITNKNGNSLCLIREYLDIIENVNMSSLKEKELNNYRLNLIEDLRLVIITMLKTNDKKEKSLLKQYHSILHLINLTMRRKTSLYSIINEWLNTNHFLEDDEIELHAMRGNFGKVLMKYPNLRECIEDLCVFENRFREGKIFRSEYETHKFKWKKKYFNSIPNELKYILSGEYTPNNVHWTDRLCYYLAYNNNKLTFEEALSKIPGIDENDILMNILKKNIKKLSEVSKDWLNLVIQFLYSPVSRKDLFDIFNSVGEKLISQDWQLSLDYFAFTAFAFYHFDNLCNSIDMNPIVFDSLHRYALKNNLDKKNLFKTYSNYLFKNKNYLLLLEFMSSCDFYDVKFDFEFVEYLIKNYEIVKSHFNEKFCELKEVKYILCFIKMFKHQEEPTSEELYFVFDSPFTSYLLGLMYEFTRNSKKHCGRTISKCLDFLYEKEKDLNIKKDVLNLYKSEFLKFLCMLNKEMI
;
A
#
# COMPACT_ATOMS: atom_id res chain seq x y z
N MET A 1 28.87 12.04 0.59
CA MET A 1 27.77 12.66 -0.16
C MET A 1 27.80 12.29 -1.65
N LEU A 2 28.92 12.49 -2.37
CA LEU A 2 29.02 12.19 -3.82
C LEU A 2 28.88 10.70 -4.21
N LEU A 3 29.36 9.75 -3.39
CA LEU A 3 29.20 8.30 -3.64
C LEU A 3 27.74 7.82 -3.54
N PHE A 4 26.92 8.50 -2.73
CA PHE A 4 25.49 8.20 -2.57
C PHE A 4 24.66 8.70 -3.76
N GLU A 5 25.03 9.82 -4.39
CA GLU A 5 24.32 10.34 -5.56
C GLU A 5 24.54 9.48 -6.80
N THR A 6 25.76 8.97 -7.02
CA THR A 6 26.07 8.16 -8.21
C THR A 6 25.44 6.76 -8.15
N VAL A 7 25.41 6.15 -6.95
CA VAL A 7 24.71 4.87 -6.72
C VAL A 7 23.20 5.05 -6.80
N SER A 8 22.66 6.16 -6.28
CA SER A 8 21.22 6.49 -6.36
C SER A 8 20.78 6.71 -7.82
N GLN A 9 21.58 7.37 -8.66
CA GLN A 9 21.28 7.55 -10.08
C GLN A 9 21.37 6.26 -10.90
N TYR A 10 22.36 5.39 -10.64
CA TYR A 10 22.48 4.09 -11.28
C TYR A 10 21.32 3.15 -10.89
N LEU A 11 20.88 3.21 -9.64
CA LEU A 11 19.76 2.42 -9.12
C LEU A 11 18.39 2.97 -9.51
N ILE A 12 18.21 4.29 -9.66
CA ILE A 12 17.01 4.88 -10.26
C ILE A 12 16.84 4.38 -11.71
N LYS A 13 17.95 4.25 -12.44
CA LYS A 13 17.97 3.68 -13.79
C LYS A 13 17.61 2.19 -13.80
N LYS A 14 18.08 1.42 -12.81
CA LYS A 14 17.72 0.00 -12.62
C LYS A 14 16.28 -0.19 -12.12
N LYS A 15 15.75 0.74 -11.32
CA LYS A 15 14.35 0.76 -10.84
C LYS A 15 13.35 1.13 -11.95
N GLN A 16 13.82 1.78 -13.02
CA GLN A 16 13.04 1.94 -14.25
C GLN A 16 12.97 0.64 -15.08
N GLU A 17 13.93 -0.27 -14.91
CA GLU A 17 13.95 -1.60 -15.55
C GLU A 17 13.16 -2.64 -14.73
N ASP A 18 13.05 -2.47 -13.40
CA ASP A 18 12.29 -3.31 -12.47
C ASP A 18 10.94 -2.68 -12.03
N LEU A 19 10.23 -1.97 -12.93
CA LEU A 19 8.83 -1.64 -12.68
C LEU A 19 8.04 -2.97 -12.57
N PRO A 20 7.11 -3.11 -11.61
CA PRO A 20 6.34 -4.33 -11.47
C PRO A 20 5.64 -4.65 -12.79
N ASN A 21 6.05 -5.76 -13.42
CA ASN A 21 5.53 -6.26 -14.70
C ASN A 21 4.03 -6.67 -14.66
N SER A 22 3.29 -6.35 -13.58
CA SER A 22 1.85 -6.58 -13.49
C SER A 22 1.09 -5.27 -13.71
N PRO A 23 0.27 -5.18 -14.78
CA PRO A 23 -0.67 -4.09 -14.99
C PRO A 23 -1.59 -3.82 -13.80
N MET A 24 -1.88 -4.82 -12.96
CA MET A 24 -2.66 -4.63 -11.74
C MET A 24 -1.91 -3.83 -10.66
N ILE A 25 -0.60 -4.01 -10.48
CA ILE A 25 0.17 -3.22 -9.50
C ILE A 25 0.17 -1.74 -9.92
N MET A 26 0.35 -1.47 -11.22
CA MET A 26 0.24 -0.12 -11.78
C MET A 26 -1.17 0.46 -11.59
N PHE A 27 -2.21 -0.34 -11.82
CA PHE A 27 -3.60 0.03 -11.56
C PHE A 27 -3.84 0.45 -10.09
N TYR A 28 -3.37 -0.35 -9.13
CA TYR A 28 -3.48 -0.04 -7.70
C TYR A 28 -2.73 1.26 -7.35
N SER A 29 -1.50 1.43 -7.84
CA SER A 29 -0.69 2.63 -7.62
C SER A 29 -1.36 3.90 -8.13
N ILE A 30 -1.85 3.89 -9.38
CA ILE A 30 -2.49 5.06 -9.97
C ILE A 30 -3.84 5.34 -9.31
N THR A 31 -4.62 4.30 -8.96
CA THR A 31 -5.86 4.48 -8.21
C THR A 31 -5.61 5.15 -6.86
N LEU A 32 -4.61 4.69 -6.10
CA LEU A 32 -4.26 5.29 -4.81
C LEU A 32 -3.88 6.77 -4.97
N LYS A 33 -3.18 7.12 -6.05
CA LYS A 33 -2.86 8.50 -6.39
C LYS A 33 -4.13 9.32 -6.69
N SER A 34 -5.11 8.77 -7.41
CA SER A 34 -6.40 9.42 -7.66
C SER A 34 -7.17 9.65 -6.35
N ILE A 35 -7.22 8.65 -5.46
CA ILE A 35 -7.83 8.79 -4.12
C ILE A 35 -7.13 9.87 -3.31
N ASN A 36 -5.78 9.89 -3.29
CA ASN A 36 -5.02 10.91 -2.56
C ASN A 36 -5.27 12.32 -3.14
N THR A 37 -5.37 12.44 -4.46
CA THR A 37 -5.69 13.71 -5.12
C THR A 37 -7.08 14.20 -4.74
N PHE A 38 -8.07 13.30 -4.80
CA PHE A 38 -9.43 13.56 -4.35
C PHE A 38 -9.47 14.05 -2.89
N LEU A 39 -8.76 13.37 -1.99
CA LEU A 39 -8.68 13.74 -0.58
C LEU A 39 -8.10 15.15 -0.39
N LYS A 40 -6.96 15.45 -1.03
CA LYS A 40 -6.33 16.78 -0.95
C LYS A 40 -7.23 17.90 -1.46
N VAL A 41 -7.96 17.65 -2.55
CA VAL A 41 -8.89 18.63 -3.12
C VAL A 41 -10.04 18.91 -2.15
N ILE A 42 -10.61 17.87 -1.52
CA ILE A 42 -11.73 18.03 -0.60
C ILE A 42 -11.31 18.67 0.72
N THR A 43 -10.18 18.26 1.29
CA THR A 43 -9.71 18.81 2.56
C THR A 43 -9.06 20.17 2.40
N ASN A 44 -8.65 20.53 1.18
CA ASN A 44 -7.83 21.70 0.87
C ASN A 44 -6.55 21.77 1.72
N LYS A 45 -5.96 20.60 2.02
CA LYS A 45 -4.72 20.50 2.80
C LYS A 45 -3.69 19.60 2.13
N ASN A 46 -2.44 19.88 2.47
CA ASN A 46 -1.32 19.00 2.24
C ASN A 46 -0.94 18.38 3.60
N GLY A 47 -1.15 17.07 3.73
CA GLY A 47 -0.80 16.31 4.92
C GLY A 47 -0.35 14.91 4.55
N ASN A 48 0.11 14.15 5.55
CA ASN A 48 0.31 12.71 5.38
C ASN A 48 -1.04 12.01 5.16
N SER A 49 -0.99 10.79 4.61
CA SER A 49 -2.17 10.03 4.19
C SER A 49 -3.22 9.86 5.29
N LEU A 50 -2.80 9.54 6.53
CA LEU A 50 -3.69 9.40 7.69
C LEU A 50 -4.38 10.71 8.07
N CYS A 51 -3.67 11.84 8.03
CA CYS A 51 -4.24 13.16 8.32
C CYS A 51 -5.35 13.50 7.31
N LEU A 52 -5.08 13.31 6.01
CA LEU A 52 -6.05 13.56 4.94
C LEU A 52 -7.33 12.74 5.11
N ILE A 53 -7.22 11.46 5.47
CA ILE A 53 -8.41 10.63 5.72
C ILE A 53 -9.19 11.10 6.95
N ARG A 54 -8.52 11.45 8.04
CA ARG A 54 -9.20 11.93 9.25
C ARG A 54 -10.01 13.19 8.95
N GLU A 55 -9.42 14.14 8.24
CA GLU A 55 -10.09 15.37 7.84
C GLU A 55 -11.25 15.12 6.89
N TYR A 56 -11.10 14.20 5.94
CA TYR A 56 -12.19 13.80 5.06
C TYR A 56 -13.38 13.21 5.82
N LEU A 57 -13.13 12.36 6.82
CA LEU A 57 -14.16 11.79 7.67
C LEU A 57 -14.87 12.88 8.49
N ASP A 58 -14.11 13.81 9.08
CA ASP A 58 -14.68 14.94 9.80
C ASP A 58 -15.53 15.84 8.88
N ILE A 59 -15.13 16.04 7.61
CA ILE A 59 -15.93 16.77 6.62
C ILE A 59 -17.25 16.04 6.36
N ILE A 60 -17.23 14.74 6.11
CA ILE A 60 -18.44 13.95 5.83
C ILE A 60 -19.42 13.98 7.01
N GLU A 61 -18.91 13.81 8.23
CA GLU A 61 -19.72 13.87 9.46
C GLU A 61 -20.42 15.25 9.59
N ASN A 62 -19.74 16.33 9.20
CA ASN A 62 -20.26 17.70 9.25
C ASN A 62 -21.11 18.14 8.03
N VAL A 63 -20.96 17.50 6.86
CA VAL A 63 -21.70 17.82 5.62
C VAL A 63 -23.19 17.51 5.74
N ASN A 64 -23.60 16.69 6.71
CA ASN A 64 -25.00 16.43 7.06
C ASN A 64 -25.83 17.68 7.45
N MET A 65 -25.26 18.88 7.38
CA MET A 65 -25.90 20.15 7.78
C MET A 65 -26.24 21.12 6.64
N SER A 66 -25.75 20.96 5.40
CA SER A 66 -26.18 21.84 4.28
C SER A 66 -26.19 21.21 2.88
N SER A 67 -27.28 21.45 2.14
CA SER A 67 -27.52 20.91 0.78
C SER A 67 -26.53 21.39 -0.29
N LEU A 68 -25.92 22.57 -0.09
CA LEU A 68 -24.91 23.12 -1.00
C LEU A 68 -23.60 22.30 -0.93
N LYS A 69 -23.13 21.98 0.28
CA LYS A 69 -21.90 21.20 0.50
C LYS A 69 -22.05 19.76 0.01
N GLU A 70 -23.23 19.17 0.16
CA GLU A 70 -23.52 17.83 -0.37
C GLU A 70 -23.44 17.81 -1.91
N LYS A 71 -23.89 18.87 -2.59
CA LYS A 71 -23.81 18.98 -4.04
C LYS A 71 -22.35 19.10 -4.51
N GLU A 72 -21.54 19.90 -3.84
CA GLU A 72 -20.10 20.03 -4.14
C GLU A 72 -19.37 18.70 -3.92
N LEU A 73 -19.61 18.03 -2.80
CA LEU A 73 -19.03 16.71 -2.53
C LEU A 73 -19.40 15.68 -3.61
N ASN A 74 -20.66 15.67 -4.05
CA ASN A 74 -21.11 14.79 -5.13
C ASN A 74 -20.40 15.10 -6.47
N ASN A 75 -20.10 16.36 -6.77
CA ASN A 75 -19.31 16.70 -7.96
C ASN A 75 -17.88 16.15 -7.89
N TYR A 76 -17.21 16.27 -6.72
CA TYR A 76 -15.89 15.68 -6.54
C TYR A 76 -15.90 14.15 -6.68
N ARG A 77 -16.95 13.48 -6.18
CA ARG A 77 -17.14 12.03 -6.33
C ARG A 77 -17.33 11.63 -7.79
N LEU A 78 -18.13 12.38 -8.55
CA LEU A 78 -18.30 12.15 -9.98
C LEU A 78 -16.98 12.27 -10.74
N ASN A 79 -16.16 13.27 -10.42
CA ASN A 79 -14.83 13.43 -11.01
C ASN A 79 -13.92 12.24 -10.66
N LEU A 80 -13.91 11.80 -9.40
CA LEU A 80 -13.16 10.61 -8.98
C LEU A 80 -13.58 9.36 -9.78
N ILE A 81 -14.88 9.16 -10.02
CA ILE A 81 -15.36 8.02 -10.82
C ILE A 81 -14.79 8.07 -12.23
N GLU A 82 -14.85 9.23 -12.89
CA GLU A 82 -14.33 9.35 -14.27
C GLU A 82 -12.81 9.14 -14.32
N ASP A 83 -12.07 9.70 -13.36
CA ASP A 83 -10.62 9.47 -13.23
C ASP A 83 -10.32 7.96 -13.11
N LEU A 84 -11.02 7.26 -12.23
CA LEU A 84 -10.83 5.81 -12.04
C LEU A 84 -11.23 5.01 -13.28
N ARG A 85 -12.31 5.39 -13.98
CA ARG A 85 -12.70 4.74 -15.24
C ARG A 85 -11.64 4.92 -16.32
N LEU A 86 -11.06 6.12 -16.45
CA LEU A 86 -9.96 6.38 -17.38
C LEU A 86 -8.73 5.52 -17.04
N VAL A 87 -8.36 5.43 -15.76
CA VAL A 87 -7.28 4.53 -15.31
C VAL A 87 -7.56 3.09 -15.74
N ILE A 88 -8.77 2.58 -15.51
CA ILE A 88 -9.14 1.23 -15.92
C ILE A 88 -8.98 1.04 -17.43
N ILE A 89 -9.50 1.96 -18.25
CA ILE A 89 -9.40 1.89 -19.72
C ILE A 89 -7.94 1.83 -20.17
N THR A 90 -7.05 2.62 -19.55
CA THR A 90 -5.62 2.57 -19.89
C THR A 90 -4.98 1.22 -19.57
N MET A 91 -5.47 0.52 -18.55
CA MET A 91 -4.97 -0.78 -18.09
C MET A 91 -5.59 -1.99 -18.82
N LEU A 92 -6.70 -1.80 -19.54
CA LEU A 92 -7.34 -2.86 -20.34
C LEU A 92 -6.48 -3.39 -21.51
N LYS A 93 -5.32 -2.75 -21.76
CA LYS A 93 -4.28 -3.21 -22.69
C LYS A 93 -3.49 -4.42 -22.16
N THR A 94 -3.71 -4.86 -20.92
CA THR A 94 -3.10 -6.08 -20.36
C THR A 94 -3.42 -7.32 -21.21
N ASN A 95 -2.43 -8.21 -21.35
CA ASN A 95 -2.56 -9.51 -22.02
C ASN A 95 -3.18 -10.58 -21.10
N ASP A 96 -3.22 -10.35 -19.78
CA ASP A 96 -3.82 -11.29 -18.83
C ASP A 96 -5.35 -11.25 -18.93
N LYS A 97 -5.97 -12.39 -19.29
CA LYS A 97 -7.42 -12.51 -19.47
C LYS A 97 -8.20 -12.31 -18.16
N LYS A 98 -7.67 -12.78 -17.02
CA LYS A 98 -8.34 -12.66 -15.71
C LYS A 98 -8.31 -11.22 -15.23
N GLU A 99 -7.15 -10.56 -15.28
CA GLU A 99 -7.01 -9.14 -14.92
C GLU A 99 -7.88 -8.27 -15.82
N LYS A 100 -7.87 -8.53 -17.14
CA LYS A 100 -8.71 -7.80 -18.10
C LYS A 100 -10.19 -7.96 -17.82
N SER A 101 -10.64 -9.18 -17.48
CA SER A 101 -12.04 -9.44 -17.12
C SER A 101 -12.44 -8.67 -15.85
N LEU A 102 -11.57 -8.69 -14.83
CA LEU A 102 -11.81 -7.97 -13.57
C LEU A 102 -11.87 -6.45 -13.78
N LEU A 103 -10.95 -5.89 -14.55
CA LEU A 103 -10.94 -4.47 -14.92
C LEU A 103 -12.20 -4.08 -15.70
N LYS A 104 -12.67 -4.91 -16.66
CA LYS A 104 -13.95 -4.67 -17.36
C LYS A 104 -15.12 -4.65 -16.40
N GLN A 105 -15.15 -5.56 -15.43
CA GLN A 105 -16.19 -5.60 -14.39
C GLN A 105 -16.17 -4.32 -13.55
N TYR A 106 -14.99 -3.88 -13.08
CA TYR A 106 -14.85 -2.62 -12.34
C TYR A 106 -15.30 -1.41 -13.17
N HIS A 107 -14.90 -1.33 -14.44
CA HIS A 107 -15.35 -0.25 -15.32
C HIS A 107 -16.88 -0.23 -15.46
N SER A 108 -17.49 -1.40 -15.68
CA SER A 108 -18.94 -1.52 -15.82
C SER A 108 -19.68 -1.08 -14.55
N ILE A 109 -19.20 -1.51 -13.37
CA ILE A 109 -19.76 -1.13 -12.07
C ILE A 109 -19.65 0.39 -11.84
N LEU A 110 -18.47 0.98 -12.07
CA LEU A 110 -18.27 2.42 -11.92
C LEU A 110 -19.11 3.22 -12.92
N HIS A 111 -19.31 2.72 -14.14
CA HIS A 111 -20.20 3.36 -15.11
C HIS A 111 -21.65 3.38 -14.60
N LEU A 112 -22.15 2.27 -14.02
CA LEU A 112 -23.49 2.24 -13.44
C LEU A 112 -23.64 3.23 -12.28
N ILE A 113 -22.67 3.25 -11.36
CA ILE A 113 -22.66 4.19 -10.23
C ILE A 113 -22.71 5.63 -10.74
N ASN A 114 -21.86 6.00 -11.70
CA ASN A 114 -21.85 7.33 -12.32
C ASN A 114 -23.23 7.72 -12.87
N LEU A 115 -23.87 6.82 -13.63
CA LEU A 115 -25.20 7.07 -14.21
C LEU A 115 -26.26 7.25 -13.12
N THR A 116 -26.24 6.43 -12.06
CA THR A 116 -27.21 6.55 -10.95
C THR A 116 -27.02 7.80 -10.09
N MET A 117 -25.79 8.33 -9.99
CA MET A 117 -25.51 9.57 -9.26
C MET A 117 -25.92 10.82 -10.05
N ARG A 118 -26.05 10.74 -11.38
CA ARG A 118 -26.53 11.84 -12.22
C ARG A 118 -28.04 12.00 -12.09
N ARG A 119 -28.50 13.09 -11.45
CA ARG A 119 -29.91 13.33 -11.04
C ARG A 119 -30.95 13.50 -12.18
N LYS A 120 -30.63 13.27 -13.46
CA LYS A 120 -31.45 13.78 -14.60
C LYS A 120 -32.02 12.73 -15.57
N THR A 121 -31.81 11.44 -15.36
CA THR A 121 -32.24 10.40 -16.32
C THR A 121 -33.22 9.42 -15.69
N SER A 122 -34.16 8.92 -16.51
CA SER A 122 -35.08 7.86 -16.08
C SER A 122 -34.30 6.56 -15.82
N LEU A 123 -34.81 5.69 -14.95
CA LEU A 123 -34.14 4.41 -14.66
C LEU A 123 -33.97 3.54 -15.93
N TYR A 124 -34.95 3.58 -16.85
CA TYR A 124 -34.81 2.97 -18.17
C TYR A 124 -33.58 3.51 -18.90
N SER A 125 -33.44 4.83 -19.02
CA SER A 125 -32.30 5.46 -19.70
C SER A 125 -30.97 5.07 -19.07
N ILE A 126 -30.89 5.00 -17.74
CA ILE A 126 -29.69 4.58 -17.00
C ILE A 126 -29.29 3.15 -17.38
N ILE A 127 -30.22 2.20 -17.26
CA ILE A 127 -29.94 0.78 -17.51
C ILE A 127 -29.65 0.54 -19.00
N ASN A 128 -30.39 1.22 -19.87
CA ASN A 128 -30.20 1.18 -21.30
C ASN A 128 -28.80 1.60 -21.72
N GLU A 129 -28.39 2.81 -21.31
CA GLU A 129 -27.07 3.37 -21.59
C GLU A 129 -25.97 2.46 -21.04
N TRP A 130 -26.15 1.98 -19.80
CA TRP A 130 -25.20 1.08 -19.15
C TRP A 130 -25.02 -0.25 -19.88
N LEU A 131 -26.12 -0.93 -20.24
CA LEU A 131 -26.10 -2.20 -20.98
C LEU A 131 -25.41 -2.02 -22.33
N ASN A 132 -25.80 -1.00 -23.09
CA ASN A 132 -25.30 -0.78 -24.44
C ASN A 132 -23.83 -0.35 -24.49
N THR A 133 -23.32 0.23 -23.40
CA THR A 133 -21.90 0.61 -23.29
C THR A 133 -21.01 -0.54 -22.82
N ASN A 134 -21.49 -1.41 -21.93
CA ASN A 134 -20.66 -2.40 -21.26
C ASN A 134 -20.89 -3.85 -21.71
N HIS A 135 -22.05 -4.16 -22.27
CA HIS A 135 -22.45 -5.50 -22.67
C HIS A 135 -22.71 -5.51 -24.17
N PHE A 136 -21.66 -5.71 -24.96
CA PHE A 136 -21.77 -5.83 -26.41
C PHE A 136 -22.73 -6.97 -26.77
N LEU A 137 -23.58 -6.72 -27.77
CA LEU A 137 -24.44 -7.72 -28.38
C LEU A 137 -23.95 -7.94 -29.81
N GLU A 138 -23.97 -9.19 -30.25
CA GLU A 138 -23.72 -9.54 -31.64
C GLU A 138 -24.88 -9.05 -32.53
N ASP A 139 -24.58 -8.73 -33.79
CA ASP A 139 -25.53 -8.05 -34.69
C ASP A 139 -26.79 -8.89 -35.00
N ASP A 140 -26.71 -10.21 -34.81
CA ASP A 140 -27.79 -11.17 -34.99
C ASP A 140 -28.68 -11.36 -33.75
N GLU A 141 -28.30 -10.83 -32.57
CA GLU A 141 -29.07 -10.85 -31.32
C GLU A 141 -30.21 -9.82 -31.31
N ILE A 142 -31.07 -9.88 -32.31
CA ILE A 142 -32.05 -8.84 -32.66
C ILE A 142 -33.15 -8.68 -31.60
N GLU A 143 -33.55 -9.76 -30.95
CA GLU A 143 -34.49 -9.71 -29.83
C GLU A 143 -33.91 -8.89 -28.66
N LEU A 144 -32.64 -9.10 -28.31
CA LEU A 144 -31.97 -8.35 -27.25
C LEU A 144 -31.74 -6.90 -27.64
N HIS A 145 -31.38 -6.64 -28.89
CA HIS A 145 -31.34 -5.27 -29.42
C HIS A 145 -32.69 -4.57 -29.28
N ALA A 146 -33.80 -5.23 -29.59
CA ALA A 146 -35.14 -4.66 -29.42
C ALA A 146 -35.51 -4.45 -27.95
N MET A 147 -35.19 -5.41 -27.07
CA MET A 147 -35.40 -5.29 -25.62
C MET A 147 -34.66 -4.09 -25.03
N ARG A 148 -33.43 -3.83 -25.51
CA ARG A 148 -32.60 -2.67 -25.15
C ARG A 148 -32.87 -1.44 -26.02
N GLY A 149 -33.91 -1.38 -26.83
CA GLY A 149 -34.21 -0.20 -27.66
C GLY A 149 -33.10 0.22 -28.65
N ASN A 150 -32.20 -0.68 -29.03
CA ASN A 150 -31.15 -0.47 -30.04
C ASN A 150 -31.73 -0.54 -31.45
N PHE A 151 -32.71 0.32 -31.73
CA PHE A 151 -33.50 0.22 -32.94
C PHE A 151 -32.70 0.44 -34.23
N GLY A 152 -31.54 1.10 -34.18
CA GLY A 152 -30.64 1.18 -35.33
C GLY A 152 -30.24 -0.20 -35.86
N LYS A 153 -29.90 -1.15 -34.97
CA LYS A 153 -29.54 -2.54 -35.33
C LYS A 153 -30.77 -3.32 -35.80
N VAL A 154 -31.91 -3.13 -35.14
CA VAL A 154 -33.19 -3.73 -35.57
C VAL A 154 -33.56 -3.27 -36.99
N LEU A 155 -33.41 -1.99 -37.29
CA LEU A 155 -33.71 -1.40 -38.60
C LEU A 155 -32.71 -1.77 -39.70
N MET A 156 -31.47 -2.15 -39.35
CA MET A 156 -30.53 -2.71 -40.33
C MET A 156 -31.02 -4.06 -40.85
N LYS A 157 -31.56 -4.93 -39.99
CA LYS A 157 -32.14 -6.22 -40.39
C LYS A 157 -33.56 -6.09 -40.96
N TYR A 158 -34.36 -5.17 -40.42
CA TYR A 158 -35.76 -4.94 -40.82
C TYR A 158 -36.04 -3.47 -41.17
N PRO A 159 -35.55 -2.97 -42.33
CA PRO A 159 -35.68 -1.56 -42.71
C PRO A 159 -37.13 -1.09 -42.87
N ASN A 160 -38.03 -2.01 -43.24
CA ASN A 160 -39.47 -1.77 -43.39
C ASN A 160 -40.18 -1.44 -42.08
N LEU A 161 -39.55 -1.67 -40.92
CA LEU A 161 -40.11 -1.32 -39.60
C LEU A 161 -39.86 0.14 -39.20
N ARG A 162 -39.25 0.98 -40.05
CA ARG A 162 -38.90 2.37 -39.70
C ARG A 162 -40.08 3.16 -39.13
N GLU A 163 -41.17 3.28 -39.89
CA GLU A 163 -42.36 4.03 -39.47
C GLU A 163 -42.94 3.46 -38.16
N CYS A 164 -43.00 2.13 -38.05
CA CYS A 164 -43.49 1.41 -36.88
C CYS A 164 -42.67 1.74 -35.62
N ILE A 165 -41.35 1.75 -35.72
CA ILE A 165 -40.42 2.02 -34.62
C ILE A 165 -40.42 3.51 -34.26
N GLU A 166 -40.44 4.40 -35.24
CA GLU A 166 -40.48 5.85 -35.01
C GLU A 166 -41.76 6.24 -34.25
N ASP A 167 -42.92 5.73 -34.69
CA ASP A 167 -44.19 5.95 -34.01
C ASP A 167 -44.17 5.42 -32.57
N LEU A 168 -43.61 4.21 -32.36
CA LEU A 168 -43.48 3.59 -31.03
C LEU A 168 -42.63 4.47 -30.10
N CYS A 169 -41.46 4.89 -30.55
CA CYS A 169 -40.53 5.71 -29.78
C CYS A 169 -41.16 7.03 -29.32
N VAL A 170 -41.98 7.67 -30.16
CA VAL A 170 -42.60 8.96 -29.83
C VAL A 170 -43.47 8.87 -28.58
N PHE A 171 -44.40 7.92 -28.51
CA PHE A 171 -45.31 7.84 -27.35
C PHE A 171 -44.67 7.11 -26.16
N GLU A 172 -43.76 6.15 -26.36
CA GLU A 172 -43.00 5.54 -25.26
C GLU A 172 -42.16 6.60 -24.53
N ASN A 173 -41.38 7.40 -25.26
CA ASN A 173 -40.55 8.46 -24.64
C ASN A 173 -41.40 9.47 -23.88
N ARG A 174 -42.50 9.95 -24.49
CA ARG A 174 -43.43 10.87 -23.82
C ARG A 174 -44.00 10.27 -22.53
N PHE A 175 -44.35 8.98 -22.52
CA PHE A 175 -44.88 8.33 -21.33
C PHE A 175 -43.83 8.14 -20.24
N ARG A 176 -42.61 7.69 -20.60
CA ARG A 176 -41.52 7.51 -19.63
C ARG A 176 -41.06 8.84 -19.02
N GLU A 177 -41.08 9.92 -19.80
CA GLU A 177 -40.81 11.28 -19.35
C GLU A 177 -41.97 11.90 -18.54
N GLY A 178 -43.13 11.24 -18.47
CA GLY A 178 -44.30 11.75 -17.76
C GLY A 178 -45.03 12.89 -18.47
N LYS A 179 -44.81 13.05 -19.79
CA LYS A 179 -45.48 14.04 -20.64
C LYS A 179 -46.89 13.63 -21.08
N ILE A 180 -47.24 12.35 -20.93
CA ILE A 180 -48.60 11.83 -21.18
C ILE A 180 -49.03 10.92 -20.04
N PHE A 181 -50.33 10.88 -19.78
CA PHE A 181 -50.93 10.00 -18.77
C PHE A 181 -51.17 8.59 -19.33
N ARG A 182 -51.41 7.64 -18.43
CA ARG A 182 -51.59 6.22 -18.77
C ARG A 182 -52.74 5.98 -19.76
N SER A 183 -53.87 6.65 -19.61
CA SER A 183 -55.03 6.49 -20.51
C SER A 183 -54.72 6.92 -21.95
N GLU A 184 -53.98 8.02 -22.11
CA GLU A 184 -53.48 8.50 -23.41
C GLU A 184 -52.46 7.51 -24.00
N TYR A 185 -51.51 7.03 -23.19
CA TYR A 185 -50.54 6.01 -23.59
C TYR A 185 -51.22 4.71 -24.06
N GLU A 186 -52.18 4.16 -23.31
CA GLU A 186 -52.91 2.95 -23.67
C GLU A 186 -53.69 3.13 -24.99
N THR A 187 -54.26 4.32 -25.21
CA THR A 187 -54.94 4.66 -26.47
C THR A 187 -53.95 4.68 -27.65
N HIS A 188 -52.79 5.30 -27.49
CA HIS A 188 -51.74 5.31 -28.51
C HIS A 188 -51.20 3.90 -28.79
N LYS A 189 -50.92 3.11 -27.73
CA LYS A 189 -50.44 1.74 -27.85
C LYS A 189 -51.45 0.85 -28.59
N PHE A 190 -52.74 1.00 -28.31
CA PHE A 190 -53.81 0.27 -29.00
C PHE A 190 -53.91 0.64 -30.49
N LYS A 191 -53.86 1.94 -30.82
CA LYS A 191 -53.84 2.40 -32.23
C LYS A 191 -52.60 1.88 -32.96
N TRP A 192 -51.44 1.94 -32.32
CA TRP A 192 -50.19 1.42 -32.85
C TRP A 192 -50.28 -0.09 -33.13
N LYS A 193 -50.81 -0.89 -32.19
CA LYS A 193 -51.03 -2.33 -32.39
C LYS A 193 -51.95 -2.60 -33.58
N LYS A 194 -53.08 -1.90 -33.69
CA LYS A 194 -53.99 -2.05 -34.83
C LYS A 194 -53.33 -1.76 -36.18
N LYS A 195 -52.43 -0.77 -36.23
CA LYS A 195 -51.75 -0.34 -37.46
C LYS A 195 -50.61 -1.30 -37.86
N TYR A 196 -49.80 -1.75 -36.91
CA TYR A 196 -48.51 -2.40 -37.22
C TYR A 196 -48.36 -3.85 -36.75
N PHE A 197 -49.15 -4.35 -35.81
CA PHE A 197 -48.84 -5.62 -35.13
C PHE A 197 -48.68 -6.82 -36.08
N ASN A 198 -49.49 -6.90 -37.13
CA ASN A 198 -49.47 -7.99 -38.11
C ASN A 198 -48.34 -7.87 -39.15
N SER A 199 -47.70 -6.71 -39.28
CA SER A 199 -46.57 -6.50 -40.20
C SER A 199 -45.20 -6.64 -39.53
N ILE A 200 -45.16 -6.79 -38.20
CA ILE A 200 -43.92 -6.98 -37.43
C ILE A 200 -43.54 -8.48 -37.43
N PRO A 201 -42.27 -8.84 -37.65
CA PRO A 201 -41.78 -10.21 -37.51
C PRO A 201 -42.13 -10.83 -36.16
N ASN A 202 -42.41 -12.15 -36.13
CA ASN A 202 -42.84 -12.86 -34.93
C ASN A 202 -41.86 -12.73 -33.75
N GLU A 203 -40.55 -12.70 -34.00
CA GLU A 203 -39.50 -12.51 -32.99
C GLU A 203 -39.57 -11.12 -32.32
N LEU A 204 -40.09 -10.10 -33.02
CA LEU A 204 -40.16 -8.72 -32.51
C LEU A 204 -41.55 -8.30 -32.02
N LYS A 205 -42.63 -8.88 -32.57
CA LYS A 205 -43.99 -8.38 -32.35
C LYS A 205 -44.39 -8.35 -30.88
N TYR A 206 -44.01 -9.38 -30.11
CA TYR A 206 -44.33 -9.47 -28.69
C TYR A 206 -43.44 -8.55 -27.85
N ILE A 207 -42.20 -8.31 -28.26
CA ILE A 207 -41.29 -7.38 -27.58
C ILE A 207 -41.79 -5.95 -27.73
N LEU A 208 -42.01 -5.50 -28.97
CA LEU A 208 -42.42 -4.12 -29.26
C LEU A 208 -43.82 -3.79 -28.72
N SER A 209 -44.69 -4.80 -28.60
CA SER A 209 -46.03 -4.66 -28.01
C SER A 209 -46.06 -4.67 -26.48
N GLY A 210 -44.94 -4.99 -25.81
CA GLY A 210 -44.84 -5.10 -24.36
C GLY A 210 -45.43 -6.39 -23.77
N GLU A 211 -45.62 -7.42 -24.60
CA GLU A 211 -46.25 -8.71 -24.23
C GLU A 211 -45.26 -9.87 -24.14
N TYR A 212 -43.97 -9.63 -24.41
CA TYR A 212 -42.91 -10.62 -24.29
C TYR A 212 -42.63 -11.00 -22.82
N THR A 213 -42.39 -12.29 -22.59
CA THR A 213 -41.97 -12.84 -21.30
C THR A 213 -40.55 -13.39 -21.44
N PRO A 214 -39.51 -12.62 -21.07
CA PRO A 214 -38.13 -13.02 -21.29
C PRO A 214 -37.69 -14.09 -20.28
N ASN A 215 -37.77 -15.37 -20.67
CA ASN A 215 -37.47 -16.49 -19.76
C ASN A 215 -35.99 -16.94 -19.78
N ASN A 216 -35.23 -16.61 -20.83
CA ASN A 216 -33.83 -17.05 -21.03
C ASN A 216 -32.81 -15.91 -21.11
N VAL A 217 -33.13 -14.73 -20.60
CA VAL A 217 -32.24 -13.55 -20.65
C VAL A 217 -31.74 -13.20 -19.26
N HIS A 218 -30.56 -12.57 -19.16
CA HIS A 218 -30.05 -12.02 -17.91
C HIS A 218 -31.02 -11.00 -17.29
N TRP A 219 -31.06 -10.92 -15.96
CA TRP A 219 -32.08 -10.13 -15.24
C TRP A 219 -32.04 -8.64 -15.57
N THR A 220 -30.85 -8.09 -15.91
CA THR A 220 -30.66 -6.69 -16.29
C THR A 220 -31.35 -6.33 -17.61
N ASP A 221 -31.36 -7.24 -18.58
CA ASP A 221 -32.08 -7.06 -19.84
C ASP A 221 -33.59 -7.16 -19.64
N ARG A 222 -34.05 -8.09 -18.79
CA ARG A 222 -35.46 -8.18 -18.39
C ARG A 222 -35.93 -6.88 -17.73
N LEU A 223 -35.09 -6.35 -16.84
CA LEU A 223 -35.35 -5.07 -16.18
C LEU A 223 -35.41 -3.92 -17.19
N CYS A 224 -34.47 -3.85 -18.13
CA CYS A 224 -34.49 -2.86 -19.21
C CYS A 224 -35.80 -2.93 -20.01
N TYR A 225 -36.20 -4.13 -20.44
CA TYR A 225 -37.43 -4.39 -21.18
C TYR A 225 -38.68 -3.98 -20.39
N TYR A 226 -38.81 -4.39 -19.12
CA TYR A 226 -39.96 -4.04 -18.30
C TYR A 226 -40.07 -2.54 -18.04
N LEU A 227 -38.95 -1.84 -17.89
CA LEU A 227 -38.96 -0.39 -17.74
C LEU A 227 -39.30 0.33 -19.05
N ALA A 228 -38.94 -0.27 -20.19
CA ALA A 228 -39.15 0.30 -21.52
C ALA A 228 -40.60 0.19 -22.01
N TYR A 229 -41.23 -0.99 -21.88
CA TYR A 229 -42.46 -1.33 -22.62
C TYR A 229 -43.67 -1.66 -21.74
N ASN A 230 -43.57 -1.61 -20.42
CA ASN A 230 -44.72 -1.93 -19.57
C ASN A 230 -45.79 -0.82 -19.62
N ASN A 231 -47.06 -1.24 -19.70
CA ASN A 231 -48.21 -0.34 -19.75
C ASN A 231 -48.39 0.46 -18.45
N ASN A 232 -48.00 -0.12 -17.32
CA ASN A 232 -47.88 0.61 -16.08
C ASN A 232 -46.47 1.21 -16.05
N LYS A 233 -46.34 2.52 -15.81
CA LYS A 233 -45.03 3.13 -15.53
C LYS A 233 -44.52 2.54 -14.22
N LEU A 234 -43.86 1.39 -14.30
CA LEU A 234 -43.43 0.64 -13.13
C LEU A 234 -42.40 1.47 -12.37
N THR A 235 -42.59 1.51 -11.06
CA THR A 235 -41.50 1.81 -10.14
C THR A 235 -40.44 0.72 -10.24
N PHE A 236 -39.25 1.01 -9.72
CA PHE A 236 -38.16 0.03 -9.71
C PHE A 236 -38.55 -1.27 -8.99
N GLU A 237 -39.15 -1.17 -7.80
CA GLU A 237 -39.58 -2.33 -7.01
C GLU A 237 -40.65 -3.17 -7.72
N GLU A 238 -41.58 -2.53 -8.43
CA GLU A 238 -42.59 -3.24 -9.24
C GLU A 238 -42.00 -3.92 -10.47
N ALA A 239 -40.94 -3.37 -11.05
CA ALA A 239 -40.23 -4.02 -12.16
C ALA A 239 -39.39 -5.21 -11.66
N LEU A 240 -38.76 -5.08 -10.49
CA LEU A 240 -37.99 -6.15 -9.87
C LEU A 240 -38.84 -7.33 -9.43
N SER A 241 -40.04 -7.09 -8.86
CA SER A 241 -40.92 -8.17 -8.41
C SER A 241 -41.38 -9.11 -9.53
N LYS A 242 -41.28 -8.66 -10.80
CA LYS A 242 -41.54 -9.46 -12.00
C LYS A 242 -40.36 -10.31 -12.45
N ILE A 243 -39.20 -10.16 -11.84
CA ILE A 243 -37.97 -10.87 -12.20
C ILE A 243 -37.59 -11.80 -11.04
N PRO A 244 -37.96 -13.09 -11.09
CA PRO A 244 -37.67 -14.03 -10.03
C PRO A 244 -36.18 -14.38 -9.98
N GLY A 245 -35.69 -14.70 -8.78
CA GLY A 245 -34.40 -15.39 -8.59
C GLY A 245 -33.15 -14.50 -8.70
N ILE A 246 -33.24 -13.19 -8.46
CA ILE A 246 -32.06 -12.34 -8.39
C ILE A 246 -31.37 -12.50 -7.03
N ASP A 247 -30.07 -12.75 -7.03
CA ASP A 247 -29.25 -12.88 -5.82
C ASP A 247 -29.25 -11.56 -5.03
N GLU A 248 -29.54 -11.61 -3.73
CA GLU A 248 -29.48 -10.46 -2.83
C GLU A 248 -28.07 -9.90 -2.67
N ASN A 249 -27.04 -10.70 -2.99
CA ASN A 249 -25.65 -10.29 -2.99
C ASN A 249 -25.18 -9.72 -4.34
N ASP A 250 -26.05 -9.62 -5.35
CA ASP A 250 -25.69 -9.03 -6.64
C ASP A 250 -25.30 -7.55 -6.47
N ILE A 251 -24.10 -7.19 -6.93
CA ILE A 251 -23.53 -5.85 -6.80
C ILE A 251 -24.35 -4.81 -7.56
N LEU A 252 -24.76 -5.13 -8.79
CA LEU A 252 -25.53 -4.20 -9.64
C LEU A 252 -26.91 -3.95 -9.05
N MET A 253 -27.54 -5.00 -8.51
CA MET A 253 -28.81 -4.89 -7.79
C MET A 253 -28.70 -3.93 -6.60
N ASN A 254 -27.67 -4.09 -5.77
CA ASN A 254 -27.47 -3.26 -4.59
C ASN A 254 -27.14 -1.80 -4.95
N ILE A 255 -26.46 -1.54 -6.08
CA ILE A 255 -26.27 -0.19 -6.62
C ILE A 255 -27.61 0.44 -7.00
N LEU A 256 -28.44 -0.28 -7.78
CA LEU A 256 -29.74 0.22 -8.23
C LEU A 256 -30.72 0.46 -7.07
N LYS A 257 -30.72 -0.41 -6.05
CA LYS A 257 -31.47 -0.25 -4.79
C LYS A 257 -30.91 0.83 -3.88
N LYS A 258 -29.71 1.38 -4.17
CA LYS A 258 -28.96 2.27 -3.28
C LYS A 258 -28.72 1.66 -1.89
N ASN A 259 -28.57 0.33 -1.82
CA ASN A 259 -28.29 -0.37 -0.57
C ASN A 259 -26.79 -0.36 -0.28
N ILE A 260 -26.28 0.81 0.15
CA ILE A 260 -24.84 1.05 0.36
C ILE A 260 -24.25 0.10 1.41
N LYS A 261 -25.00 -0.20 2.47
CA LYS A 261 -24.56 -1.12 3.53
C LYS A 261 -24.30 -2.52 2.96
N LYS A 262 -25.29 -3.10 2.29
CA LYS A 262 -25.13 -4.43 1.68
C LYS A 262 -24.07 -4.42 0.59
N LEU A 263 -24.00 -3.35 -0.21
CA LEU A 263 -22.97 -3.17 -1.23
C LEU A 263 -21.55 -3.21 -0.65
N SER A 264 -21.34 -2.58 0.52
CA SER A 264 -20.07 -2.63 1.24
C SER A 264 -19.75 -4.02 1.80
N GLU A 265 -20.75 -4.76 2.27
CA GLU A 265 -20.58 -6.14 2.79
C GLU A 265 -20.19 -7.13 1.69
N VAL A 266 -20.78 -7.00 0.48
CA VAL A 266 -20.57 -7.96 -0.61
C VAL A 266 -19.39 -7.59 -1.51
N SER A 267 -19.00 -6.31 -1.55
CA SER A 267 -17.83 -5.85 -2.32
C SER A 267 -16.54 -6.17 -1.56
N LYS A 268 -15.52 -6.66 -2.29
CA LYS A 268 -14.21 -6.99 -1.71
C LYS A 268 -13.12 -6.05 -2.19
N ASP A 269 -12.05 -5.98 -1.40
CA ASP A 269 -10.79 -5.31 -1.71
C ASP A 269 -10.99 -3.86 -2.23
N TRP A 270 -10.45 -3.60 -3.42
CA TRP A 270 -10.46 -2.32 -4.12
C TRP A 270 -11.87 -1.78 -4.40
N LEU A 271 -12.81 -2.65 -4.78
CA LEU A 271 -14.15 -2.18 -5.14
C LEU A 271 -14.86 -1.62 -3.91
N ASN A 272 -14.70 -2.29 -2.75
CA ASN A 272 -15.23 -1.79 -1.49
C ASN A 272 -14.60 -0.44 -1.12
N LEU A 273 -13.27 -0.32 -1.28
CA LEU A 273 -12.54 0.93 -1.03
C LEU A 273 -13.16 2.09 -1.81
N VAL A 274 -13.35 1.91 -3.12
CA VAL A 274 -13.93 2.94 -3.99
C VAL A 274 -15.35 3.26 -3.56
N ILE A 275 -16.17 2.26 -3.26
CA ILE A 275 -17.57 2.44 -2.82
C ILE A 275 -17.65 3.30 -1.55
N GLN A 276 -16.76 3.12 -0.58
CA GLN A 276 -16.72 3.97 0.63
C GLN A 276 -16.49 5.45 0.28
N PHE A 277 -15.61 5.76 -0.68
CA PHE A 277 -15.36 7.15 -1.10
C PHE A 277 -16.53 7.75 -1.88
N LEU A 278 -17.24 6.94 -2.67
CA LEU A 278 -18.36 7.40 -3.49
C LEU A 278 -19.66 7.60 -2.71
N TYR A 279 -19.92 6.78 -1.69
CA TYR A 279 -21.19 6.79 -0.95
C TYR A 279 -21.07 7.21 0.52
N SER A 280 -19.89 7.69 0.93
CA SER A 280 -19.46 7.93 2.31
C SER A 280 -19.14 6.64 3.06
N PRO A 281 -18.04 6.63 3.83
CA PRO A 281 -17.66 5.49 4.64
C PRO A 281 -18.66 5.26 5.78
N VAL A 282 -18.94 4.00 6.08
CA VAL A 282 -19.82 3.61 7.21
C VAL A 282 -19.15 3.93 8.55
N SER A 283 -17.84 3.71 8.65
CA SER A 283 -17.05 4.10 9.82
C SER A 283 -15.56 4.25 9.47
N ARG A 284 -14.80 4.90 10.38
CA ARG A 284 -13.34 5.01 10.26
C ARG A 284 -12.66 3.64 10.28
N LYS A 285 -13.17 2.73 11.11
CA LYS A 285 -12.65 1.38 11.27
C LYS A 285 -12.79 0.60 9.96
N ASP A 286 -13.98 0.63 9.35
CA ASP A 286 -14.23 -0.10 8.10
C ASP A 286 -13.31 0.38 6.98
N LEU A 287 -13.08 1.70 6.89
CA LEU A 287 -12.15 2.26 5.91
C LEU A 287 -10.71 1.79 6.15
N PHE A 288 -10.24 1.78 7.41
CA PHE A 288 -8.90 1.26 7.75
C PHE A 288 -8.77 -0.22 7.44
N ASP A 289 -9.78 -1.03 7.78
CA ASP A 289 -9.78 -2.47 7.52
C ASP A 289 -9.69 -2.76 6.01
N ILE A 290 -10.33 -1.95 5.17
CA ILE A 290 -10.23 -2.07 3.70
C ILE A 290 -8.84 -1.67 3.19
N PHE A 291 -8.27 -0.55 3.67
CA PHE A 291 -6.89 -0.18 3.32
C PHE A 291 -5.89 -1.26 3.72
N ASN A 292 -6.05 -1.82 4.92
CA ASN A 292 -5.24 -2.94 5.40
C ASN A 292 -5.39 -4.16 4.50
N SER A 293 -6.62 -4.56 4.17
CA SER A 293 -6.88 -5.71 3.30
C SER A 293 -6.22 -5.57 1.92
N VAL A 294 -6.30 -4.38 1.31
CA VAL A 294 -5.63 -4.12 0.03
C VAL A 294 -4.10 -4.12 0.19
N GLY A 295 -3.58 -3.50 1.26
CA GLY A 295 -2.16 -3.50 1.58
C GLY A 295 -1.59 -4.90 1.78
N GLU A 296 -2.26 -5.75 2.56
CA GLU A 296 -1.86 -7.14 2.82
C GLU A 296 -1.82 -7.97 1.55
N LYS A 297 -2.80 -7.80 0.64
CA LYS A 297 -2.80 -8.48 -0.66
C LYS A 297 -1.59 -8.11 -1.54
N LEU A 298 -1.11 -6.87 -1.40
CA LEU A 298 0.00 -6.34 -2.18
C LEU A 298 1.36 -6.62 -1.55
N ILE A 299 1.45 -7.00 -0.27
CA ILE A 299 2.72 -7.04 0.46
C ILE A 299 3.77 -7.95 -0.19
N SER A 300 3.35 -9.09 -0.74
CA SER A 300 4.24 -10.05 -1.41
C SER A 300 4.52 -9.69 -2.88
N GLN A 301 3.74 -8.78 -3.46
CA GLN A 301 3.83 -8.39 -4.87
C GLN A 301 4.61 -7.08 -5.04
N ASP A 302 4.31 -6.10 -4.20
CA ASP A 302 4.95 -4.80 -4.11
C ASP A 302 4.77 -4.24 -2.68
N TRP A 303 5.77 -4.48 -1.85
CA TRP A 303 5.77 -4.03 -0.45
C TRP A 303 5.81 -2.50 -0.32
N GLN A 304 6.34 -1.77 -1.30
CA GLN A 304 6.37 -0.29 -1.26
C GLN A 304 4.96 0.25 -1.44
N LEU A 305 4.24 -0.28 -2.42
CA LEU A 305 2.85 0.08 -2.62
C LEU A 305 1.98 -0.36 -1.44
N SER A 306 2.21 -1.55 -0.89
CA SER A 306 1.55 -2.04 0.32
C SER A 306 1.69 -1.05 1.50
N LEU A 307 2.90 -0.55 1.75
CA LEU A 307 3.14 0.50 2.75
C LEU A 307 2.36 1.79 2.44
N ASP A 308 2.32 2.24 1.18
CA ASP A 308 1.55 3.42 0.81
C ASP A 308 0.03 3.26 1.08
N TYR A 309 -0.51 2.04 0.99
CA TYR A 309 -1.88 1.74 1.46
C TYR A 309 -1.98 1.78 2.99
N PHE A 310 -1.05 1.14 3.71
CA PHE A 310 -1.06 1.15 5.19
C PHE A 310 -0.90 2.55 5.79
N ALA A 311 -0.25 3.48 5.08
CA ALA A 311 -0.09 4.88 5.49
C ALA A 311 -1.42 5.62 5.73
N PHE A 312 -2.52 5.11 5.18
CA PHE A 312 -3.86 5.63 5.39
C PHE A 312 -4.52 5.14 6.69
N THR A 313 -3.87 4.25 7.43
CA THR A 313 -4.44 3.60 8.62
C THR A 313 -3.72 4.00 9.90
N ALA A 314 -4.38 3.78 11.05
CA ALA A 314 -3.73 3.92 12.36
C ALA A 314 -2.65 2.84 12.62
N PHE A 315 -2.60 1.79 11.81
CA PHE A 315 -1.68 0.65 11.96
C PHE A 315 -0.42 0.77 11.10
N ALA A 316 -0.21 1.91 10.43
CA ALA A 316 0.94 2.14 9.55
C ALA A 316 2.29 1.78 10.23
N PHE A 317 2.45 2.13 11.51
CA PHE A 317 3.65 1.82 12.28
C PHE A 317 3.84 0.30 12.48
N TYR A 318 2.77 -0.42 12.85
CA TYR A 318 2.81 -1.87 13.05
C TYR A 318 3.22 -2.61 11.77
N HIS A 319 2.62 -2.26 10.63
CA HIS A 319 2.98 -2.88 9.35
C HIS A 319 4.39 -2.50 8.90
N PHE A 320 4.82 -1.25 9.13
CA PHE A 320 6.18 -0.81 8.85
C PHE A 320 7.22 -1.59 9.64
N ASP A 321 7.03 -1.75 10.96
CA ASP A 321 7.95 -2.48 11.83
C ASP A 321 8.04 -3.96 11.47
N ASN A 322 6.90 -4.60 11.20
CA ASN A 322 6.86 -5.98 10.73
C ASN A 322 7.61 -6.15 9.41
N LEU A 323 7.41 -5.23 8.47
CA LEU A 323 8.08 -5.30 7.18
C LEU A 323 9.59 -5.13 7.31
N CYS A 324 10.05 -4.21 8.18
CA CYS A 324 11.48 -4.05 8.48
C CYS A 324 12.11 -5.38 8.91
N ASN A 325 11.40 -6.18 9.71
CA ASN A 325 11.90 -7.47 10.21
C ASN A 325 11.81 -8.61 9.19
N SER A 326 10.87 -8.55 8.24
CA SER A 326 10.60 -9.65 7.30
C SER A 326 11.31 -9.53 5.96
N ILE A 327 11.66 -8.31 5.54
CA ILE A 327 12.27 -8.08 4.24
C ILE A 327 13.77 -8.32 4.26
N ASP A 328 14.34 -8.79 3.14
CA ASP A 328 15.78 -8.88 2.97
C ASP A 328 16.39 -7.46 2.93
N MET A 329 17.03 -7.09 4.04
CA MET A 329 17.54 -5.76 4.25
C MET A 329 18.79 -5.54 3.39
N ASN A 330 18.87 -4.38 2.74
CA ASN A 330 20.06 -3.92 2.01
C ASN A 330 20.04 -2.38 1.94
N PRO A 331 21.10 -1.71 1.46
CA PRO A 331 21.15 -0.24 1.44
C PRO A 331 20.01 0.44 0.67
N ILE A 332 19.51 -0.19 -0.39
CA ILE A 332 18.43 0.34 -1.23
C ILE A 332 17.08 0.25 -0.51
N VAL A 333 16.83 -0.91 0.11
CA VAL A 333 15.64 -1.16 0.91
C VAL A 333 15.64 -0.25 2.13
N PHE A 334 16.77 -0.13 2.83
CA PHE A 334 16.94 0.78 3.97
C PHE A 334 16.60 2.22 3.60
N ASP A 335 17.20 2.75 2.53
CA ASP A 335 16.96 4.12 2.10
C ASP A 335 15.48 4.34 1.71
N SER A 336 14.87 3.38 1.02
CA SER A 336 13.43 3.43 0.68
C SER A 336 12.54 3.46 1.92
N LEU A 337 12.79 2.58 2.90
CA LEU A 337 12.06 2.52 4.17
C LEU A 337 12.31 3.76 5.03
N HIS A 338 13.53 4.28 5.03
CA HIS A 338 13.89 5.49 5.78
C HIS A 338 13.14 6.71 5.25
N ARG A 339 13.12 6.92 3.92
CA ARG A 339 12.34 7.98 3.28
C ARG A 339 10.84 7.82 3.57
N TYR A 340 10.33 6.60 3.52
CA TYR A 340 8.94 6.31 3.86
C TYR A 340 8.62 6.67 5.32
N ALA A 341 9.48 6.29 6.26
CA ALA A 341 9.33 6.62 7.68
C ALA A 341 9.35 8.14 7.92
N LEU A 342 10.25 8.88 7.26
CA LEU A 342 10.29 10.34 7.33
C LEU A 342 9.00 10.98 6.76
N LYS A 343 8.55 10.54 5.58
CA LYS A 343 7.31 11.04 4.93
C LYS A 343 6.08 10.87 5.82
N ASN A 344 6.03 9.78 6.58
CA ASN A 344 4.87 9.42 7.41
C ASN A 344 5.07 9.68 8.91
N ASN A 345 6.20 10.28 9.30
CA ASN A 345 6.57 10.53 10.70
C ASN A 345 6.50 9.28 11.60
N LEU A 346 7.11 8.19 11.15
CA LEU A 346 7.19 6.91 11.88
C LEU A 346 8.48 6.82 12.70
N ASP A 347 8.44 6.07 13.81
CA ASP A 347 9.65 5.73 14.56
C ASP A 347 10.55 4.82 13.70
N LYS A 348 11.83 5.15 13.65
CA LYS A 348 12.86 4.51 12.82
C LYS A 348 13.72 3.55 13.62
N LYS A 349 13.53 3.44 14.94
CA LYS A 349 14.39 2.65 15.83
C LYS A 349 14.54 1.21 15.36
N ASN A 350 13.45 0.55 14.98
CA ASN A 350 13.51 -0.83 14.51
C ASN A 350 14.18 -0.98 13.14
N LEU A 351 13.94 -0.04 12.22
CA LEU A 351 14.64 0.02 10.93
C LEU A 351 16.15 0.16 11.13
N PHE A 352 16.58 1.08 12.00
CA PHE A 352 17.98 1.33 12.31
C PHE A 352 18.63 0.09 12.92
N LYS A 353 17.95 -0.56 13.87
CA LYS A 353 18.40 -1.83 14.46
C LYS A 353 18.60 -2.90 13.40
N THR A 354 17.64 -3.07 12.51
CA THR A 354 17.69 -4.10 11.46
C THR A 354 18.81 -3.84 10.47
N TYR A 355 19.00 -2.59 10.06
CA TYR A 355 20.07 -2.21 9.14
C TYR A 355 21.46 -2.31 9.78
N SER A 356 21.62 -1.89 11.04
CA SER A 356 22.85 -2.12 11.79
C SER A 356 23.21 -3.61 11.87
N ASN A 357 22.23 -4.47 12.18
CA ASN A 357 22.43 -5.92 12.20
C ASN A 357 22.81 -6.48 10.83
N TYR A 358 22.22 -5.96 9.75
CA TYR A 358 22.60 -6.33 8.38
C TYR A 358 24.06 -5.97 8.07
N LEU A 359 24.49 -4.73 8.38
CA LEU A 359 25.87 -4.29 8.16
C LEU A 359 26.86 -5.12 9.00
N PHE A 360 26.50 -5.38 10.26
CA PHE A 360 27.30 -6.18 11.19
C PHE A 360 27.48 -7.62 10.69
N LYS A 361 26.39 -8.32 10.34
CA LYS A 361 26.43 -9.71 9.82
C LYS A 361 27.25 -9.83 8.54
N ASN A 362 27.23 -8.81 7.69
CA ASN A 362 28.01 -8.77 6.45
C ASN A 362 29.44 -8.23 6.64
N LYS A 363 29.88 -8.01 7.88
CA LYS A 363 31.22 -7.48 8.23
C LYS A 363 31.54 -6.13 7.58
N ASN A 364 30.52 -5.34 7.26
CA ASN A 364 30.63 -3.99 6.70
C ASN A 364 30.85 -2.97 7.83
N TYR A 365 31.90 -3.17 8.62
CA TYR A 365 32.14 -2.48 9.89
C TYR A 365 32.38 -0.98 9.76
N LEU A 366 33.07 -0.52 8.72
CA LEU A 366 33.27 0.92 8.47
C LEU A 366 31.93 1.63 8.20
N LEU A 367 31.11 1.06 7.31
CA LEU A 367 29.77 1.58 7.02
C LEU A 367 28.86 1.54 8.24
N LEU A 368 29.00 0.52 9.10
CA LEU A 368 28.28 0.45 10.36
C LEU A 368 28.63 1.62 11.28
N LEU A 369 29.91 1.95 11.43
CA LEU A 369 30.37 3.08 12.26
C LEU A 369 29.92 4.43 11.68
N GLU A 370 30.04 4.61 10.37
CA GLU A 370 29.47 5.76 9.66
C GLU A 370 27.95 5.90 9.93
N PHE A 371 27.22 4.79 9.87
CA PHE A 371 25.80 4.78 10.13
C PHE A 371 25.46 5.12 11.60
N MET A 372 26.11 4.46 12.56
CA MET A 372 25.89 4.67 13.99
C MET A 372 26.20 6.12 14.39
N SER A 373 27.30 6.67 13.90
CA SER A 373 27.73 8.05 14.19
C SER A 373 26.81 9.10 13.57
N SER A 374 26.32 8.86 12.34
CA SER A 374 25.44 9.80 11.64
C SER A 374 23.99 9.78 12.13
N CYS A 375 23.48 8.61 12.52
CA CYS A 375 22.10 8.43 12.97
C CYS A 375 21.95 8.48 14.50
N ASP A 376 23.06 8.62 15.22
CA ASP A 376 23.12 8.61 16.68
C ASP A 376 22.44 7.38 17.30
N PHE A 377 22.77 6.20 16.74
CA PHE A 377 22.13 4.93 17.07
C PHE A 377 23.16 3.87 17.43
N TYR A 378 23.15 3.38 18.68
CA TYR A 378 24.19 2.49 19.22
C TYR A 378 23.69 1.16 19.81
N ASP A 379 22.51 0.68 19.39
CA ASP A 379 21.96 -0.60 19.84
C ASP A 379 22.53 -1.78 19.02
N VAL A 380 23.86 -1.97 19.09
CA VAL A 380 24.58 -3.07 18.44
C VAL A 380 25.42 -3.80 19.48
N LYS A 381 25.23 -5.12 19.60
CA LYS A 381 26.04 -5.93 20.51
C LYS A 381 27.38 -6.27 19.85
N PHE A 382 28.48 -5.83 20.45
CA PHE A 382 29.81 -6.07 19.91
C PHE A 382 30.20 -7.54 20.10
N ASP A 383 30.82 -8.13 19.07
CA ASP A 383 31.48 -9.42 19.16
C ASP A 383 33.00 -9.25 19.09
N PHE A 384 33.74 -10.35 19.26
CA PHE A 384 35.20 -10.32 19.24
C PHE A 384 35.75 -9.81 17.89
N GLU A 385 35.14 -10.17 16.77
CA GLU A 385 35.63 -9.81 15.44
C GLU A 385 35.49 -8.31 15.18
N PHE A 386 34.36 -7.71 15.59
CA PHE A 386 34.18 -6.26 15.48
C PHE A 386 35.13 -5.48 16.40
N VAL A 387 35.34 -5.94 17.65
CA VAL A 387 36.31 -5.34 18.57
C VAL A 387 37.72 -5.39 18.00
N GLU A 388 38.14 -6.54 17.46
CA GLU A 388 39.43 -6.70 16.79
C GLU A 388 39.58 -5.73 15.62
N TYR A 389 38.54 -5.61 14.78
CA TYR A 389 38.54 -4.69 13.66
C TYR A 389 38.75 -3.24 14.12
N LEU A 390 38.07 -2.79 15.16
CA LEU A 390 38.19 -1.43 15.70
C LEU A 390 39.61 -1.13 16.21
N ILE A 391 40.23 -2.08 16.91
CA ILE A 391 41.61 -1.94 17.43
C ILE A 391 42.61 -1.88 16.28
N LYS A 392 42.56 -2.84 15.36
CA LYS A 392 43.50 -2.94 14.23
C LYS A 392 43.42 -1.72 13.31
N ASN A 393 42.22 -1.20 13.07
CA ASN A 393 41.97 -0.11 12.13
C ASN A 393 41.75 1.26 12.78
N TYR A 394 42.13 1.44 14.06
CA TYR A 394 41.81 2.64 14.83
C TYR A 394 42.10 3.97 14.13
N GLU A 395 43.24 4.10 13.43
CA GLU A 395 43.58 5.36 12.75
C GLU A 395 42.57 5.75 11.66
N ILE A 396 41.96 4.74 11.03
CA ILE A 396 40.96 4.91 9.98
C ILE A 396 39.60 5.20 10.60
N VAL A 397 39.23 4.46 11.65
CA VAL A 397 37.86 4.51 12.19
C VAL A 397 37.62 5.58 13.25
N LYS A 398 38.67 6.14 13.86
CA LYS A 398 38.56 7.14 14.95
C LYS A 398 37.78 8.40 14.56
N SER A 399 37.73 8.74 13.27
CA SER A 399 36.91 9.86 12.76
C SER A 399 35.41 9.66 12.97
N HIS A 400 34.95 8.43 13.17
CA HIS A 400 33.54 8.09 13.40
C HIS A 400 33.18 7.99 14.90
N PHE A 401 34.14 8.20 15.80
CA PHE A 401 33.95 8.06 17.24
C PHE A 401 33.47 9.40 17.82
N ASN A 402 32.16 9.65 17.73
CA ASN A 402 31.56 10.83 18.38
C ASN A 402 31.43 10.65 19.90
N GLU A 403 31.08 11.71 20.63
CA GLU A 403 31.02 11.71 22.10
C GLU A 403 30.15 10.57 22.65
N LYS A 404 28.96 10.38 22.10
CA LYS A 404 28.02 9.33 22.56
C LYS A 404 28.52 7.91 22.29
N PHE A 405 29.15 7.68 21.14
CA PHE A 405 29.78 6.39 20.86
C PHE A 405 30.91 6.10 21.86
N CYS A 406 31.73 7.11 22.16
CA CYS A 406 32.81 7.03 23.15
C CYS A 406 32.31 6.82 24.59
N GLU A 407 31.04 7.12 24.89
CA GLU A 407 30.45 6.89 26.20
C GLU A 407 30.11 5.41 26.47
N LEU A 408 29.96 4.59 25.41
CA LEU A 408 29.66 3.17 25.52
C LEU A 408 30.75 2.43 26.31
N LYS A 409 30.33 1.55 27.22
CA LYS A 409 31.21 0.79 28.11
C LYS A 409 32.26 0.03 27.30
N GLU A 410 31.84 -0.63 26.23
CA GLU A 410 32.68 -1.38 25.29
C GLU A 410 33.69 -0.50 24.54
N VAL A 411 33.29 0.71 24.13
CA VAL A 411 34.17 1.62 23.40
C VAL A 411 35.21 2.25 24.31
N LYS A 412 34.85 2.62 25.55
CA LYS A 412 35.82 3.05 26.58
C LYS A 412 36.92 2.03 26.78
N TYR A 413 36.58 0.73 26.75
CA TYR A 413 37.56 -0.35 26.83
C TYR A 413 38.51 -0.37 25.65
N ILE A 414 37.98 -0.27 24.45
CA ILE A 414 38.76 -0.27 23.20
C ILE A 414 39.72 0.93 23.19
N LEU A 415 39.22 2.11 23.55
CA LEU A 415 40.03 3.33 23.62
C LEU A 415 41.13 3.22 24.67
N CYS A 416 40.83 2.69 25.85
CA CYS A 416 41.81 2.43 26.89
C CYS A 416 42.89 1.44 26.43
N PHE A 417 42.49 0.35 25.77
CA PHE A 417 43.42 -0.62 25.20
C PHE A 417 44.37 0.02 24.18
N ILE A 418 43.82 0.81 23.26
CA ILE A 418 44.60 1.51 22.22
C ILE A 418 45.58 2.50 22.85
N LYS A 419 45.12 3.30 23.81
CA LYS A 419 45.95 4.23 24.58
C LYS A 419 47.15 3.50 25.23
N MET A 420 46.88 2.40 25.94
CA MET A 420 47.90 1.63 26.66
C MET A 420 48.91 0.92 25.75
N PHE A 421 48.44 0.25 24.70
CA PHE A 421 49.26 -0.72 23.95
C PHE A 421 49.66 -0.25 22.56
N LYS A 422 48.89 0.65 21.95
CA LYS A 422 49.23 1.25 20.65
C LYS A 422 49.95 2.58 20.81
N HIS A 423 49.47 3.45 21.70
CA HIS A 423 50.09 4.76 21.96
C HIS A 423 51.08 4.76 23.13
N GLN A 424 51.16 3.66 23.89
CA GLN A 424 52.14 3.44 24.97
C GLN A 424 52.04 4.47 26.10
N GLU A 425 50.82 4.95 26.39
CA GLU A 425 50.56 5.85 27.50
C GLU A 425 50.27 5.07 28.78
N GLU A 426 50.65 5.65 29.93
CA GLU A 426 50.40 5.01 31.22
C GLU A 426 48.90 5.04 31.55
N PRO A 427 48.30 3.89 31.91
CA PRO A 427 46.90 3.83 32.32
C PRO A 427 46.70 4.32 33.74
N THR A 428 45.53 4.87 34.01
CA THR A 428 45.03 5.12 35.37
C THR A 428 44.44 3.85 35.99
N SER A 429 44.26 3.82 37.31
CA SER A 429 43.61 2.68 37.99
C SER A 429 42.16 2.48 37.55
N GLU A 430 41.46 3.56 37.19
CA GLU A 430 40.08 3.49 36.66
C GLU A 430 40.05 2.85 35.27
N GLU A 431 40.99 3.24 34.41
CA GLU A 431 41.21 2.65 33.08
C GLU A 431 41.54 1.15 33.15
N LEU A 432 42.41 0.74 34.08
CA LEU A 432 42.72 -0.67 34.32
C LEU A 432 41.50 -1.45 34.82
N TYR A 433 40.73 -0.88 35.74
CA TYR A 433 39.48 -1.48 36.22
C TYR A 433 38.53 -1.78 35.06
N PHE A 434 38.36 -0.81 34.17
CA PHE A 434 37.54 -0.95 32.98
C PHE A 434 38.03 -2.08 32.06
N VAL A 435 39.32 -2.12 31.72
CA VAL A 435 39.88 -3.15 30.83
C VAL A 435 39.72 -4.57 31.41
N PHE A 436 39.89 -4.74 32.71
CA PHE A 436 39.81 -6.07 33.35
C PHE A 436 38.38 -6.52 33.66
N ASP A 437 37.43 -5.61 33.83
CA ASP A 437 35.99 -5.93 34.00
C ASP A 437 35.27 -6.25 32.67
N SER A 438 35.99 -6.24 31.54
CA SER A 438 35.40 -6.42 30.21
C SER A 438 35.16 -7.90 29.88
N PRO A 439 34.04 -8.25 29.19
CA PRO A 439 33.86 -9.59 28.66
C PRO A 439 34.88 -9.95 27.56
N PHE A 440 35.59 -8.95 27.00
CA PHE A 440 36.60 -9.14 25.97
C PHE A 440 38.03 -9.32 26.52
N THR A 441 38.24 -9.20 27.84
CA THR A 441 39.58 -9.16 28.45
C THR A 441 40.46 -10.35 28.09
N SER A 442 39.93 -11.59 28.07
CA SER A 442 40.74 -12.77 27.74
C SER A 442 41.30 -12.73 26.33
N TYR A 443 40.51 -12.22 25.37
CA TYR A 443 40.91 -12.06 23.98
C TYR A 443 41.92 -10.90 23.83
N LEU A 444 41.65 -9.78 24.51
CA LEU A 444 42.52 -8.61 24.51
C LEU A 444 43.92 -8.92 25.08
N LEU A 445 44.03 -9.82 26.05
CA LEU A 445 45.33 -10.29 26.56
C LEU A 445 46.15 -11.03 25.50
N GLY A 446 45.48 -11.80 24.62
CA GLY A 446 46.12 -12.39 23.46
C GLY A 446 46.67 -11.33 22.50
N LEU A 447 45.88 -10.29 22.21
CA LEU A 447 46.36 -9.15 21.41
C LEU A 447 47.50 -8.39 22.08
N MET A 448 47.44 -8.20 23.40
CA MET A 448 48.51 -7.57 24.18
C MET A 448 49.82 -8.34 24.05
N TYR A 449 49.77 -9.68 24.04
CA TYR A 449 50.95 -10.50 23.79
C TYR A 449 51.58 -10.20 22.43
N GLU A 450 50.78 -10.12 21.38
CA GLU A 450 51.27 -9.81 20.04
C GLU A 450 51.88 -8.38 19.97
N PHE A 451 51.23 -7.39 20.58
CA PHE A 451 51.74 -6.01 20.61
C PHE A 451 53.03 -5.85 21.44
N THR A 452 53.12 -6.53 22.58
CA THR A 452 54.29 -6.48 23.48
C THR A 452 55.49 -7.18 22.87
N ARG A 453 55.30 -8.28 22.13
CA ARG A 453 56.36 -8.93 21.34
C ARG A 453 56.95 -8.01 20.27
N ASN A 454 56.14 -7.11 19.71
CA ASN A 454 56.54 -6.21 18.64
C ASN A 454 57.10 -4.86 19.13
N SER A 455 56.90 -4.46 20.39
CA SER A 455 57.34 -3.16 20.93
C SER A 455 58.07 -3.27 22.29
N LYS A 456 59.41 -3.31 22.27
CA LYS A 456 60.21 -3.81 23.40
C LYS A 456 60.41 -2.86 24.60
N LYS A 457 60.32 -1.53 24.46
CA LYS A 457 60.81 -0.59 25.52
C LYS A 457 59.75 0.02 26.46
N HIS A 458 58.57 0.39 25.97
CA HIS A 458 57.56 1.07 26.82
C HIS A 458 56.52 0.12 27.43
N CYS A 459 56.36 -1.10 26.90
CA CYS A 459 55.38 -2.06 27.38
C CYS A 459 55.62 -2.58 28.81
N GLY A 460 56.88 -2.65 29.28
CA GLY A 460 57.21 -3.23 30.58
C GLY A 460 56.58 -2.48 31.77
N ARG A 461 56.53 -1.15 31.73
CA ARG A 461 55.89 -0.33 32.78
C ARG A 461 54.37 -0.53 32.80
N THR A 462 53.73 -0.54 31.64
CA THR A 462 52.29 -0.78 31.51
C THR A 462 51.91 -2.17 32.01
N ILE A 463 52.69 -3.21 31.66
CA ILE A 463 52.50 -4.58 32.16
C ILE A 463 52.70 -4.65 33.69
N SER A 464 53.71 -3.98 34.24
CA SER A 464 53.92 -3.92 35.70
C SER A 464 52.71 -3.32 36.41
N LYS A 465 52.22 -2.16 35.95
CA LYS A 465 51.01 -1.54 36.51
C LYS A 465 49.77 -2.43 36.38
N CYS A 466 49.62 -3.16 35.28
CA CYS A 466 48.54 -4.13 35.13
C CYS A 466 48.62 -5.24 36.19
N LEU A 467 49.82 -5.78 36.45
CA LEU A 467 50.01 -6.79 37.50
C LEU A 467 49.72 -6.25 38.89
N ASP A 468 50.30 -5.09 39.22
CA ASP A 468 50.10 -4.43 40.52
C ASP A 468 48.60 -4.24 40.78
N PHE A 469 47.88 -3.73 39.77
CA PHE A 469 46.43 -3.58 39.82
C PHE A 469 45.70 -4.91 40.03
N LEU A 470 46.04 -5.97 39.28
CA LEU A 470 45.41 -7.29 39.43
C LEU A 470 45.68 -7.93 40.80
N TYR A 471 46.80 -7.61 41.46
CA TYR A 471 47.09 -8.04 42.82
C TYR A 471 46.32 -7.21 43.86
N GLU A 472 46.23 -5.89 43.68
CA GLU A 472 45.55 -4.98 44.61
C GLU A 472 44.01 -5.09 44.54
N LYS A 473 43.46 -5.30 43.35
CA LYS A 473 42.02 -5.23 43.06
C LYS A 473 41.35 -6.58 42.81
N GLU A 474 42.01 -7.69 43.17
CA GLU A 474 41.51 -9.07 42.99
C GLU A 474 40.08 -9.28 43.51
N LYS A 475 39.72 -8.63 44.63
CA LYS A 475 38.38 -8.78 45.25
C LYS A 475 37.30 -7.92 44.60
N ASP A 476 37.69 -6.89 43.85
CA ASP A 476 36.79 -5.88 43.28
C ASP A 476 36.42 -6.21 41.83
N LEU A 477 37.13 -7.15 41.18
CA LEU A 477 36.92 -7.55 39.79
C LEU A 477 35.90 -8.70 39.67
N ASN A 478 34.96 -8.60 38.72
CA ASN A 478 33.98 -9.65 38.45
C ASN A 478 34.56 -10.76 37.54
N ILE A 479 35.68 -11.35 37.95
CA ILE A 479 36.43 -12.36 37.18
C ILE A 479 36.57 -13.62 38.05
N LYS A 480 36.40 -14.81 37.44
CA LYS A 480 36.62 -16.06 38.16
C LYS A 480 38.10 -16.20 38.55
N LYS A 481 38.36 -16.74 39.74
CA LYS A 481 39.71 -16.79 40.36
C LYS A 481 40.74 -17.55 39.51
N ASP A 482 40.33 -18.63 38.85
CA ASP A 482 41.12 -19.39 37.89
C ASP A 482 41.54 -18.55 36.67
N VAL A 483 40.61 -17.76 36.12
CA VAL A 483 40.87 -16.83 35.01
C VAL A 483 41.79 -15.69 35.45
N LEU A 484 41.60 -15.15 36.65
CA LEU A 484 42.47 -14.11 37.21
C LEU A 484 43.91 -14.61 37.41
N ASN A 485 44.08 -15.84 37.91
CA ASN A 485 45.39 -16.46 38.08
C ASN A 485 46.08 -16.71 36.73
N LEU A 486 45.30 -17.08 35.70
CA LEU A 486 45.82 -17.18 34.33
C LEU A 486 46.35 -15.82 33.86
N TYR A 487 45.59 -14.74 34.05
CA TYR A 487 46.02 -13.40 33.66
C TYR A 487 47.32 -12.99 34.36
N LYS A 488 47.38 -13.13 35.69
CA LYS A 488 48.59 -12.86 36.47
C LYS A 488 49.79 -13.67 35.96
N SER A 489 49.59 -14.95 35.66
CA SER A 489 50.63 -15.82 35.11
C SER A 489 51.12 -15.34 33.74
N GLU A 490 50.21 -14.99 32.83
CA GLU A 490 50.57 -14.51 31.48
C GLU A 490 51.31 -13.18 31.53
N PHE A 491 50.85 -12.20 32.33
CA PHE A 491 51.58 -10.94 32.50
C PHE A 491 52.97 -11.12 33.13
N LEU A 492 53.11 -12.02 34.11
CA LEU A 492 54.41 -12.39 34.69
C LEU A 492 55.33 -12.99 33.63
N LYS A 493 54.83 -13.91 32.79
CA LYS A 493 55.58 -14.44 31.65
C LYS A 493 56.02 -13.32 30.71
N PHE A 494 55.15 -12.34 30.42
CA PHE A 494 55.49 -11.21 29.55
C PHE A 494 56.60 -10.34 30.14
N LEU A 495 56.54 -9.99 31.43
CA LEU A 495 57.61 -9.28 32.12
C LEU A 495 58.93 -10.05 32.10
N CYS A 496 58.87 -11.37 32.35
CA CYS A 496 60.05 -12.22 32.27
C CYS A 496 60.64 -12.30 30.86
N MET A 497 59.81 -12.31 29.81
CA MET A 497 60.27 -12.28 28.41
C MET A 497 60.94 -10.94 28.06
N LEU A 498 60.33 -9.82 28.43
CA LEU A 498 60.91 -8.48 28.21
C LEU A 498 62.27 -8.35 28.92
N ASN A 499 62.40 -8.88 30.14
CA ASN A 499 63.66 -8.87 30.88
C ASN A 499 64.73 -9.79 30.27
N LYS A 500 64.35 -10.89 29.60
CA LYS A 500 65.29 -11.80 28.92
C LYS A 500 65.80 -11.29 27.58
N GLU A 501 65.05 -10.43 26.89
CA GLU A 501 65.47 -9.81 25.62
C GLU A 501 66.16 -8.45 25.79
N MET A 502 66.23 -7.92 27.01
CA MET A 502 66.98 -6.71 27.38
C MET A 502 68.43 -7.00 27.82
N ILE A 503 68.77 -8.27 28.04
CA ILE A 503 70.14 -8.79 28.20
C ILE A 503 70.61 -9.24 26.82
#